data_AF-A0A7M5UF89-F1
#
_entry.id   AF-A0A7M5UF89-F1
#
_cell.length_a   1.000
_cell.length_b   1.000
_cell.length_c   1.000
_cell.angle_alpha   90.00
_cell.angle_beta   90.00
_cell.angle_gamma   90.00
#
_symmetry.space_group_name_H-M   'P 1'
#
loop_
_entity.id
_entity.type
_entity.pdbx_description
1 polymer ?
#
loop_
_entity_poly.entity_id
_entity_poly.type
_entity_poly.pdbx_seq_one_letter_code
_entity_poly.pdbx_strand_id
1 'polypeptide(L)'
;MPLLRRNSFRKPELTLQQLLVYGKDLEDTEFRTDVFDDSKKKCTDEEINKIGRRFGKKPFQGRKGKDSIAEDSKTKKCYRCGGKFPHSNRCPAVGKKCNFFKKIGHFERCCMRKNKAAKTSAIDTCSSSSLPFILLSFSIKVRGPRVRSLFGRCLM
;
A
#
# COMPACT_ATOMS: atom_id res chain seq x y z
N MET A 1 4.28 13.12 19.68
CA MET A 1 3.25 14.00 20.29
C MET A 1 3.55 14.40 21.75
N PRO A 2 4.57 15.25 22.00
CA PRO A 2 4.91 15.71 23.36
C PRO A 2 3.98 16.82 23.90
N LEU A 3 3.14 17.45 23.07
CA LEU A 3 2.31 18.61 23.46
C LEU A 3 0.97 18.22 24.08
N LEU A 4 0.37 17.09 23.69
CA LEU A 4 -0.90 16.64 24.24
C LEU A 4 -0.79 16.32 25.75
N ARG A 5 0.28 15.60 26.13
CA ARG A 5 0.57 15.27 27.53
C ARG A 5 0.84 16.49 28.40
N ARG A 6 1.46 17.53 27.86
CA ARG A 6 1.72 18.79 28.59
C ARG A 6 0.44 19.61 28.76
N ASN A 7 -0.41 19.64 27.73
CA ASN A 7 -1.65 20.39 27.74
C ASN A 7 -2.71 19.76 28.66
N SER A 8 -2.76 18.43 28.80
CA SER A 8 -3.71 17.76 29.69
C SER A 8 -3.55 18.13 31.17
N PHE A 9 -2.31 18.37 31.62
CA PHE A 9 -2.05 18.80 33.00
C PHE A 9 -2.18 20.32 33.18
N ARG A 10 -1.93 21.11 32.12
CA ARG A 10 -1.99 22.58 32.18
C ARG A 10 -3.43 23.12 32.15
N LYS A 11 -4.37 22.37 31.54
CA LYS A 11 -5.78 22.74 31.40
C LYS A 11 -6.69 21.61 31.87
N PRO A 12 -6.84 21.40 33.19
CA PRO A 12 -7.66 20.31 33.74
C PRO A 12 -9.16 20.51 33.50
N GLU A 13 -9.59 21.70 33.09
CA GLU A 13 -10.98 22.00 32.73
C GLU A 13 -11.43 21.32 31.43
N LEU A 14 -10.49 20.86 30.61
CA LEU A 14 -10.80 20.15 29.37
C LEU A 14 -11.23 18.72 29.68
N THR A 15 -12.42 18.38 29.22
CA THR A 15 -12.92 17.00 29.30
C THR A 15 -12.09 16.06 28.43
N LEU A 16 -12.12 14.77 28.76
CA LEU A 16 -11.41 13.73 27.99
C LEU A 16 -11.76 13.78 26.49
N GLN A 17 -13.03 14.01 26.16
CA GLN A 17 -13.48 14.08 24.78
C GLN A 17 -12.84 15.24 24.02
N GLN A 18 -12.74 16.41 24.66
CA GLN A 18 -12.09 17.59 24.07
C GLN A 18 -10.59 17.36 23.86
N LEU A 19 -9.92 16.67 24.78
CA LEU A 19 -8.50 16.30 24.63
C LEU A 19 -8.27 15.34 23.46
N LEU A 20 -9.18 14.38 23.24
CA LEU A 20 -9.09 13.46 22.11
C LEU A 20 -9.30 14.17 20.77
N VAL A 21 -10.29 15.06 20.69
CA VAL A 21 -10.52 15.89 19.50
C VAL A 21 -9.30 16.75 19.21
N TYR A 22 -8.77 17.42 20.23
CA TYR A 22 -7.58 18.26 20.09
C TYR A 22 -6.35 17.46 19.63
N GLY A 23 -6.15 16.25 20.15
CA GLY A 23 -5.06 15.37 19.70
C GLY A 23 -5.19 15.00 18.22
N LYS A 24 -6.41 14.68 17.77
CA LYS A 24 -6.71 14.38 16.37
C LYS A 24 -6.49 15.60 15.47
N ASP A 25 -6.90 16.79 15.91
CA ASP A 25 -6.70 18.02 15.16
C ASP A 25 -5.20 18.32 14.97
N LEU A 26 -4.37 18.07 15.99
CA LEU A 26 -2.92 18.20 15.87
C LEU A 26 -2.33 17.26 14.82
N GLU A 27 -2.71 15.97 14.85
CA GLU A 27 -2.29 14.98 13.84
C GLU A 27 -2.73 15.40 12.42
N ASP A 28 -3.96 15.88 12.27
CA ASP A 28 -4.48 16.38 10.99
C ASP A 28 -3.72 17.62 10.50
N THR A 29 -3.34 18.54 11.40
CA THR A 29 -2.55 19.73 11.04
C THR A 29 -1.12 19.37 10.64
N GLU A 30 -0.43 18.48 11.37
CA GLU A 30 0.92 18.02 11.04
C GLU A 30 0.95 17.36 9.65
N PHE A 31 -0.02 16.49 9.35
CA PHE A 31 -0.13 15.87 8.03
C PHE A 31 -0.36 16.89 6.92
N ARG A 32 -1.20 17.90 7.16
CA ARG A 32 -1.46 18.95 6.16
C ARG A 32 -0.24 19.82 5.93
N THR A 33 0.47 20.23 6.97
CA THR A 33 1.66 21.10 6.83
C THR A 33 2.81 20.40 6.11
N ASP A 34 3.04 19.11 6.34
CA ASP A 34 4.09 18.36 5.64
C ASP A 34 3.88 18.40 4.10
N VAL A 35 2.63 18.25 3.65
CA VAL A 35 2.26 18.34 2.23
C VAL A 35 2.46 19.76 1.68
N PHE A 36 2.25 20.79 2.49
CA PHE A 36 2.49 22.18 2.09
C PHE A 36 3.98 22.56 2.10
N ASP A 37 4.79 22.04 3.02
CA ASP A 37 6.24 22.34 3.10
C ASP A 37 7.04 21.69 1.97
N ASP A 38 6.62 20.52 1.49
CA ASP A 38 7.13 19.94 0.24
C ASP A 38 6.82 20.82 -0.99
N SER A 39 5.74 21.58 -0.92
CA SER A 39 5.35 22.56 -1.95
C SER A 39 6.08 23.89 -1.79
N LYS A 40 6.41 24.28 -0.56
CA LYS A 40 7.05 25.57 -0.19
C LYS A 40 8.56 25.61 -0.44
N LYS A 41 9.24 24.45 -0.54
CA LYS A 41 10.65 24.34 -1.01
C LYS A 41 10.92 24.90 -2.43
N LYS A 42 9.93 25.48 -3.11
CA LYS A 42 10.07 26.15 -4.41
C LYS A 42 9.91 27.67 -4.39
N CYS A 43 9.53 28.29 -3.28
CA CYS A 43 9.34 29.75 -3.22
C CYS A 43 9.97 30.31 -1.94
N THR A 44 11.23 30.73 -2.04
CA THR A 44 11.87 31.62 -1.07
C THR A 44 11.76 33.07 -1.58
N ASP A 45 11.51 34.00 -0.65
CA ASP A 45 11.12 35.40 -0.88
C ASP A 45 12.26 36.32 -1.38
N GLU A 46 12.86 36.04 -2.54
CA GLU A 46 13.79 36.97 -3.22
C GLU A 46 13.39 37.30 -4.67
N GLU A 47 12.11 37.21 -5.02
CA GLU A 47 11.67 37.36 -6.40
C GLU A 47 10.47 38.29 -6.57
N ILE A 48 10.61 39.54 -6.12
CA ILE A 48 9.71 40.65 -6.51
C ILE A 48 10.52 41.67 -7.34
N ASN A 49 11.17 41.21 -8.41
CA ASN A 49 11.54 41.94 -9.65
C ASN A 49 12.66 41.24 -10.42
N LYS A 50 12.39 40.09 -11.04
CA LYS A 50 13.28 39.53 -12.06
C LYS A 50 12.49 39.29 -13.35
N ILE A 51 12.51 40.26 -14.26
CA ILE A 51 12.18 40.04 -15.68
C ILE A 51 13.41 39.35 -16.29
N GLY A 52 13.49 38.02 -16.18
CA GLY A 52 14.79 37.37 -16.31
C GLY A 52 14.78 35.89 -16.71
N ARG A 53 14.37 35.63 -17.95
CA ARG A 53 14.65 34.46 -18.82
C ARG A 53 14.23 33.07 -18.29
N ARG A 54 13.66 32.29 -19.22
CA ARG A 54 13.23 30.90 -19.03
C ARG A 54 14.40 30.01 -18.57
N PHE A 55 14.57 29.83 -17.27
CA PHE A 55 15.58 28.92 -16.71
C PHE A 55 14.99 27.55 -16.36
N GLY A 56 15.45 26.54 -17.12
CA GLY A 56 15.91 25.26 -16.59
C GLY A 56 14.86 24.36 -15.92
N LYS A 57 14.10 23.60 -16.71
CA LYS A 57 13.57 22.32 -16.22
C LYS A 57 14.75 21.45 -15.80
N LYS A 58 14.89 21.13 -14.50
CA LYS A 58 15.84 20.11 -14.04
C LYS A 58 15.51 18.79 -14.75
N PRO A 59 16.48 18.09 -15.35
CA PRO A 59 16.21 16.81 -15.97
C PRO A 59 15.78 15.82 -14.88
N PHE A 60 14.61 15.24 -15.06
CA PHE A 60 14.16 14.10 -14.29
C PHE A 60 15.19 12.97 -14.49
N GLN A 61 16.03 12.71 -13.49
CA GLN A 61 16.83 11.48 -13.44
C GLN A 61 15.86 10.31 -13.18
N GLY A 62 15.20 9.88 -14.25
CA GLY A 62 14.50 8.63 -14.28
C GLY A 62 15.51 7.51 -14.02
N ARG A 63 15.14 6.61 -13.10
CA ARG A 63 15.85 5.37 -12.86
C ARG A 63 16.19 4.72 -14.21
N LYS A 64 17.49 4.55 -14.51
CA LYS A 64 17.98 3.79 -15.66
C LYS A 64 17.45 2.36 -15.57
N GLY A 65 16.34 2.11 -16.25
CA GLY A 65 15.90 0.76 -16.59
C GLY A 65 16.78 0.25 -17.72
N LYS A 66 17.42 -0.89 -17.46
CA LYS A 66 18.33 -1.63 -18.33
C LYS A 66 17.69 -1.92 -19.70
N ASP A 67 18.40 -1.50 -20.74
CA ASP A 67 18.51 -2.00 -22.11
C ASP A 67 17.34 -2.80 -22.70
N SER A 68 16.71 -2.21 -23.72
CA SER A 68 16.44 -2.90 -24.99
C SER A 68 16.19 -1.86 -26.08
N ILE A 69 17.16 -1.80 -26.99
CA ILE A 69 17.07 -1.49 -28.43
C ILE A 69 15.92 -0.55 -28.81
N ALA A 70 16.31 0.68 -29.14
CA ALA A 70 15.47 1.64 -29.82
C ALA A 70 15.02 1.07 -31.17
N GLU A 71 13.77 0.64 -31.25
CA GLU A 71 13.02 0.63 -32.51
C GLU A 71 11.64 1.27 -32.31
N ASP A 72 11.41 2.29 -33.14
CA ASP A 72 10.15 2.76 -33.69
C ASP A 72 8.98 3.12 -32.76
N SER A 73 8.71 4.43 -32.68
CA SER A 73 7.40 5.01 -32.47
C SER A 73 6.59 4.58 -31.23
N LYS A 74 7.23 4.27 -30.09
CA LYS A 74 6.61 4.18 -28.73
C LYS A 74 5.16 3.65 -28.71
N THR A 75 4.88 2.54 -29.43
CA THR A 75 3.54 1.95 -29.36
C THR A 75 3.36 1.35 -27.97
N LYS A 76 2.54 1.99 -27.14
CA LYS A 76 2.21 1.47 -25.80
C LYS A 76 1.19 0.35 -25.94
N LYS A 77 1.09 -0.53 -24.96
CA LYS A 77 -0.03 -1.50 -24.91
C LYS A 77 -1.27 -0.82 -24.33
N CYS A 78 -2.43 -1.02 -24.95
CA CYS A 78 -3.69 -0.51 -24.45
C CYS A 78 -4.10 -1.24 -23.17
N TYR A 79 -4.37 -0.49 -22.11
CA TYR A 79 -4.78 -1.04 -20.81
C TYR A 79 -6.16 -1.71 -20.81
N ARG A 80 -6.98 -1.47 -21.83
CA ARG A 80 -8.34 -2.04 -21.93
C ARG A 80 -8.35 -3.36 -22.69
N CYS A 81 -7.71 -3.41 -23.86
CA CYS A 81 -7.72 -4.59 -24.73
C CYS A 81 -6.40 -5.34 -24.85
N GLY A 82 -5.27 -4.73 -24.45
CA GLY A 82 -3.93 -5.33 -24.56
C GLY A 82 -3.27 -5.17 -25.94
N GLY A 83 -3.95 -4.57 -26.92
CA GLY A 83 -3.40 -4.30 -28.26
C GLY A 83 -2.48 -3.07 -28.31
N LYS A 84 -2.00 -2.69 -29.50
CA LYS A 84 -1.17 -1.50 -29.71
C LYS A 84 -1.98 -0.21 -29.51
N PHE A 85 -1.39 0.79 -28.84
CA PHE A 85 -1.94 2.12 -28.58
C PHE A 85 -0.96 3.18 -29.10
N PRO A 86 -1.42 4.25 -29.79
CA PRO A 86 -2.81 4.64 -30.05
C PRO A 86 -3.55 3.69 -31.01
N HIS A 87 -4.86 3.52 -30.82
CA HIS A 87 -5.69 2.75 -31.75
C HIS A 87 -6.14 3.65 -32.91
N SER A 88 -6.04 3.17 -34.15
CA SER A 88 -6.66 3.85 -35.29
C SER A 88 -8.20 3.76 -35.25
N ASN A 89 -8.73 2.67 -34.67
CA ASN A 89 -10.16 2.38 -34.59
C ASN A 89 -10.65 2.33 -33.13
N ARG A 90 -11.96 2.17 -32.95
CA ARG A 90 -12.56 1.97 -31.62
C ARG A 90 -11.95 0.75 -30.92
N CYS A 91 -11.60 0.91 -29.65
CA CYS A 91 -11.01 -0.17 -28.86
C CYS A 91 -12.01 -1.35 -28.74
N PRO A 92 -11.61 -2.60 -29.05
CA PRO A 92 -12.50 -3.77 -29.04
C PRO A 92 -13.00 -4.14 -27.63
N ALA A 93 -12.38 -3.60 -26.59
CA ALA A 93 -12.80 -3.79 -25.21
C ALA A 93 -13.99 -2.88 -24.80
N VAL A 94 -14.36 -1.90 -25.64
CA VAL A 94 -15.52 -1.04 -25.38
C VAL A 94 -16.79 -1.88 -25.45
N GLY A 95 -17.64 -1.81 -24.41
CA GLY A 95 -18.89 -2.57 -24.35
C GLY A 95 -18.73 -4.04 -23.96
N LYS A 96 -17.50 -4.57 -23.87
CA LYS A 96 -17.26 -5.97 -23.46
C LYS A 96 -17.11 -6.06 -21.94
N LYS A 97 -17.77 -7.06 -21.33
CA LYS A 97 -17.70 -7.36 -19.91
C LYS A 97 -16.47 -8.21 -19.60
N CYS A 98 -15.73 -7.86 -18.57
CA CYS A 98 -14.62 -8.66 -18.05
C CYS A 98 -15.17 -9.89 -17.33
N ASN A 99 -14.71 -11.11 -17.65
CA ASN A 99 -15.19 -12.32 -16.99
C ASN A 99 -14.80 -12.41 -15.50
N PHE A 100 -13.68 -11.79 -15.10
CA PHE A 100 -13.22 -11.79 -13.70
C PHE A 100 -13.99 -10.80 -12.84
N PHE A 101 -14.01 -9.51 -13.21
CA PHE A 101 -14.63 -8.46 -12.39
C PHE A 101 -16.05 -8.08 -12.83
N LYS A 102 -16.55 -8.67 -13.91
CA LYS A 102 -17.91 -8.47 -14.47
C LYS A 102 -18.25 -7.02 -14.85
N LYS A 103 -17.28 -6.11 -14.85
CA LYS A 103 -17.42 -4.72 -15.33
C LYS A 103 -17.11 -4.58 -16.82
N ILE A 104 -17.74 -3.62 -17.46
CA ILE A 104 -17.57 -3.30 -18.88
C ILE A 104 -16.28 -2.48 -19.10
N GLY A 105 -15.63 -2.65 -20.25
CA GLY A 105 -14.59 -1.73 -20.74
C GLY A 105 -13.16 -2.28 -20.75
N HIS A 106 -12.95 -3.53 -20.35
CA HIS A 106 -11.66 -4.22 -20.46
C HIS A 106 -11.86 -5.74 -20.59
N PHE A 107 -10.87 -6.42 -21.16
CA PHE A 107 -10.83 -7.88 -21.17
C PHE A 107 -10.24 -8.44 -19.87
N GLU A 108 -10.59 -9.68 -19.53
CA GLU A 108 -10.09 -10.37 -18.33
C GLU A 108 -8.56 -10.39 -18.26
N ARG A 109 -7.89 -10.64 -19.40
CA ARG A 109 -6.42 -10.61 -19.51
C ARG A 109 -5.79 -9.27 -19.13
N CYS A 110 -6.53 -8.17 -19.25
CA CYS A 110 -6.09 -6.82 -18.89
C CYS A 110 -6.64 -6.36 -17.53
N CYS A 111 -7.27 -7.26 -16.76
CA CYS A 111 -7.89 -6.91 -15.49
C CYS A 111 -6.83 -6.65 -14.42
N MET A 112 -6.71 -5.38 -14.00
CA MET A 112 -5.76 -4.98 -12.97
C MET A 112 -6.03 -5.66 -11.61
N ARG A 113 -7.28 -6.04 -11.31
CA ARG A 113 -7.62 -6.72 -10.05
C ARG A 113 -7.03 -8.14 -10.00
N LYS A 114 -7.09 -8.87 -11.12
CA LYS A 114 -6.49 -10.19 -11.26
C LYS A 114 -4.96 -10.15 -11.09
N ASN A 115 -4.33 -9.12 -11.65
CA ASN A 115 -2.87 -8.95 -11.60
C ASN A 115 -2.32 -8.54 -10.22
N LYS A 116 -3.17 -8.04 -9.30
CA LYS A 116 -2.76 -7.70 -7.93
C LYS A 116 -2.76 -8.91 -7.01
N ALA A 117 -3.72 -9.82 -7.17
CA ALA A 117 -3.83 -11.04 -6.36
C ALA A 117 -2.64 -12.01 -6.56
N ALA A 118 -2.04 -12.03 -7.75
CA ALA A 118 -0.88 -12.88 -8.05
C ALA A 118 0.43 -12.42 -7.39
N LYS A 119 0.47 -11.24 -6.75
CA LYS A 119 1.70 -10.67 -6.17
C LYS A 119 1.78 -10.74 -4.64
N THR A 120 0.80 -11.35 -3.98
CA THR A 120 0.71 -11.44 -2.51
C THR A 120 0.87 -12.88 -1.99
N SER A 121 1.75 -13.69 -2.61
CA SER A 121 2.04 -15.06 -2.15
C SER A 121 3.27 -15.15 -1.24
N ALA A 122 3.45 -14.18 -0.34
CA ALA A 122 4.47 -14.20 0.70
C ALA A 122 4.08 -13.24 1.83
N ILE A 123 3.13 -13.65 2.66
CA ILE A 123 3.01 -13.10 4.01
C ILE A 123 2.80 -14.29 4.93
N ASP A 124 3.91 -14.80 5.49
CA ASP A 124 3.88 -15.66 6.65
C ASP A 124 3.39 -14.81 7.83
N THR A 125 2.11 -14.85 8.14
CA THR A 125 1.61 -14.32 9.41
C THR A 125 1.68 -15.45 10.44
N CYS A 126 2.85 -15.58 11.06
CA CYS A 126 2.93 -16.06 12.41
C CYS A 126 2.37 -14.99 13.36
N SER A 127 1.59 -15.47 14.33
CA SER A 127 1.18 -14.81 15.58
C SER A 127 -0.07 -13.93 15.61
N SER A 128 -0.89 -14.31 16.59
CA SER A 128 -1.77 -13.50 17.43
C SER A 128 -3.02 -12.89 16.79
N SER A 129 -4.08 -13.70 16.76
CA SER A 129 -5.43 -13.18 16.95
C SER A 129 -6.14 -13.95 18.05
N SER A 130 -6.34 -13.23 19.15
CA SER A 130 -7.38 -13.43 20.16
C SER A 130 -8.58 -14.22 19.63
N LEU A 131 -8.78 -15.43 20.15
CA LEU A 131 -10.05 -16.14 20.02
C LEU A 131 -10.88 -15.94 21.30
N PRO A 132 -12.20 -15.76 21.15
CA PRO A 132 -13.10 -15.38 22.23
C PRO A 132 -13.28 -16.51 23.25
N PHE A 133 -13.56 -16.10 24.50
CA PHE A 133 -14.11 -16.90 25.58
C PHE A 133 -15.24 -17.82 25.07
N ILE A 134 -14.94 -19.08 24.80
CA ILE A 134 -15.93 -20.16 24.77
C ILE A 134 -15.37 -21.30 25.61
N LEU A 135 -16.12 -21.60 26.67
CA LEU A 135 -15.91 -22.66 27.63
C LEU A 135 -15.85 -24.01 26.92
N LEU A 136 -14.64 -24.54 26.69
CA LEU A 136 -14.43 -25.98 26.59
C LEU A 136 -13.70 -26.43 27.85
N SER A 137 -14.45 -27.11 28.71
CA SER A 137 -13.94 -27.91 29.80
C SER A 137 -13.08 -29.05 29.24
N PHE A 138 -11.78 -28.80 29.07
CA PHE A 138 -10.79 -29.85 28.83
C PHE A 138 -10.21 -30.31 30.16
N SER A 139 -10.60 -31.51 30.57
CA SER A 139 -9.97 -32.24 31.66
C SER A 139 -8.50 -32.51 31.32
N ILE A 140 -7.61 -31.84 32.03
CA ILE A 140 -6.17 -32.08 31.94
C ILE A 140 -5.88 -33.44 32.58
N LYS A 141 -5.59 -34.46 31.75
CA LYS A 141 -5.05 -35.75 32.20
C LYS A 141 -3.52 -35.70 32.07
N VAL A 142 -2.82 -35.37 33.15
CA VAL A 142 -1.36 -35.53 33.26
C VAL A 142 -1.06 -36.90 33.88
N ARG A 143 -0.18 -37.68 33.24
CA ARG A 143 0.65 -38.80 33.74
C ARG A 143 1.28 -39.42 32.50
N GLY A 144 2.57 -39.64 32.31
CA GLY A 144 3.79 -39.67 33.11
C GLY A 144 4.86 -40.39 32.25
N PRO A 145 6.15 -40.41 32.62
CA PRO A 145 7.25 -40.62 31.67
C PRO A 145 7.80 -42.06 31.57
N ARG A 146 8.70 -42.26 30.59
CA ARG A 146 9.78 -43.30 30.47
C ARG A 146 9.31 -44.73 30.10
N VAL A 147 10.03 -45.57 29.34
CA VAL A 147 11.46 -45.78 29.05
C VAL A 147 11.65 -46.46 27.67
N ARG A 148 12.89 -46.43 27.16
CA ARG A 148 13.42 -47.19 26.00
C ARG A 148 13.21 -48.71 26.12
N SER A 149 13.01 -49.38 24.99
CA SER A 149 13.39 -50.80 24.84
C SER A 149 13.81 -51.10 23.40
N LEU A 150 15.05 -51.59 23.27
CA LEU A 150 15.61 -52.22 22.08
C LEU A 150 15.02 -53.62 21.92
N PHE A 151 14.34 -53.91 20.83
CA PHE A 151 14.23 -55.24 20.20
C PHE A 151 13.91 -54.93 18.73
N GLY A 152 14.70 -55.28 17.71
CA GLY A 152 15.39 -56.54 17.49
C GLY A 152 14.58 -57.35 16.47
N ARG A 153 15.04 -57.36 15.20
CA ARG A 153 14.88 -58.38 14.13
C ARG A 153 13.48 -59.02 13.91
N CYS A 154 13.02 -59.11 12.67
CA CYS A 154 13.21 -60.28 11.78
C CYS A 154 12.37 -60.16 10.49
N LEU A 155 12.78 -60.94 9.49
CA LEU A 155 12.32 -61.07 8.10
C LEU A 155 10.80 -61.15 7.87
N MET A 156 10.38 -60.72 6.66
CA MET A 156 9.87 -61.61 5.59
C MET A 156 10.26 -61.02 4.23
#